data_AF-A0A4V2G183-F1
#
_entry.id   AF-A0A4V2G183-F1
#
_cell.length_a   1.000
_cell.length_b   1.000
_cell.length_c   1.000
_cell.angle_alpha   90.00
_cell.angle_beta   90.00
_cell.angle_gamma   90.00
#
_symmetry.space_group_name_H-M   'P 1'
#
loop_
_entity.id
_entity.type
_entity.pdbx_description
1 polymer ?
#
loop_
_entity_poly.entity_id
_entity_poly.type
_entity_poly.pdbx_seq_one_letter_code
_entity_poly.pdbx_strand_id
1 'polypeptide(L)' 'MDIACPAPLFASLTAAERVEVERAAAVAGQPVEEFVRAAVLDAARDPFLAALDQAVTTVVTRDRIQHDYAR' A
#
# COMPACT_ATOMS: atom_id res chain seq x y z
N MET A 1 15.56 -8.68 24.13
CA MET A 1 15.29 -8.85 22.70
C MET A 1 14.54 -7.59 22.30
N ASP A 2 15.27 -6.53 21.98
CA ASP A 2 14.72 -5.22 21.63
C ASP A 2 14.15 -5.31 20.22
N ILE A 3 12.82 -5.39 20.14
CA ILE A 3 12.13 -5.24 18.87
C ILE A 3 12.23 -3.76 18.53
N ALA A 4 13.20 -3.42 17.68
CA ALA A 4 13.28 -2.10 17.07
C ALA A 4 11.92 -1.82 16.43
N CYS A 5 11.13 -0.93 17.05
CA CYS A 5 9.89 -0.44 16.46
C CYS A 5 10.26 0.18 15.12
N PRO A 6 9.90 -0.41 13.98
CA PRO A 6 10.23 0.18 12.69
C PRO A 6 9.56 1.56 12.64
N ALA A 7 10.30 2.56 12.16
CA ALA A 7 9.78 3.91 11.93
C ALA A 7 8.40 3.84 11.25
N PRO A 8 7.46 4.74 11.56
CA PRO A 8 6.13 4.69 10.94
C PRO A 8 6.30 4.77 9.42
N LEU A 9 6.08 3.64 8.74
CA LEU A 9 6.13 3.51 7.28
C LEU A 9 4.91 4.17 6.60
N PHE A 10 4.07 4.88 7.37
CA PHE A 10 2.85 5.49 6.91
C PHE A 10 3.10 6.96 6.60
N ALA A 11 2.87 7.35 5.34
CA ALA A 11 2.62 8.74 5.02
C ALA A 11 1.43 9.23 5.88
N SER A 12 1.65 10.32 6.62
CA SER A 12 0.59 10.91 7.44
C SER A 12 -0.55 11.36 6.53
N LEU A 13 -1.77 10.89 6.82
CA LEU A 13 -2.97 11.33 6.12
C LEU A 13 -3.11 12.85 6.23
N THR A 14 -3.40 13.49 5.10
CA THR A 14 -3.82 14.89 5.05
C THR A 14 -5.16 15.08 5.77
N ALA A 15 -5.48 16.31 6.15
CA ALA A 15 -6.74 16.60 6.82
C ALA A 15 -7.97 16.17 5.99
N ALA A 16 -7.90 16.31 4.67
CA ALA A 16 -8.98 15.89 3.77
C ALA A 16 -9.15 14.36 3.75
N GLU A 17 -8.05 13.61 3.66
CA GLU A 17 -8.08 12.14 3.69
C GLU A 17 -8.61 11.61 5.03
N ARG A 18 -8.27 12.27 6.15
CA ARG A 18 -8.80 11.88 7.48
C ARG A 18 -10.31 12.04 7.56
N VAL A 19 -10.85 13.14 7.03
CA VAL A 19 -12.31 13.37 6.98
C VAL A 19 -13.00 12.28 6.16
N GLU A 20 -12.41 11.87 5.05
CA GLU A 20 -12.99 10.82 4.21
C GLU A 20 -12.99 9.46 4.94
N VAL A 21 -11.90 9.12 5.62
CA VAL A 21 -11.81 7.90 6.43
C VAL A 21 -12.82 7.92 7.59
N GLU A 22 -12.98 9.05 8.28
CA GLU A 22 -13.97 9.18 9.36
C GLU A 22 -15.40 9.00 8.85
N ARG A 23 -15.73 9.58 7.69
CA ARG A 23 -17.04 9.41 7.05
C ARG A 23 -17.26 7.95 6.65
N ALA A 24 -16.27 7.32 6.03
CA ALA A 24 -16.37 5.92 5.60
C ALA A 24 -16.54 4.98 6.81
N ALA A 25 -15.78 5.20 7.89
CA ALA A 25 -15.93 4.46 9.13
C ALA A 25 -17.31 4.66 9.78
N ALA A 26 -17.82 5.90 9.78
CA ALA A 26 -19.16 6.20 10.28
C ALA A 26 -20.27 5.51 9.46
N VAL A 27 -20.15 5.47 8.12
CA VAL A 27 -21.07 4.75 7.23
C VAL A 27 -21.02 3.24 7.49
N ALA A 28 -19.82 2.70 7.75
CA ALA A 28 -19.64 1.29 8.10
C ALA A 28 -20.10 0.94 9.53
N GLY A 29 -20.40 1.94 10.37
CA GLY A 29 -20.75 1.74 11.78
C GLY A 29 -19.59 1.22 12.63
N GLN A 30 -18.35 1.46 12.21
CA GLN A 30 -17.14 0.95 12.84
C GLN A 30 -16.28 2.09 13.40
N PRO A 31 -15.46 1.82 14.44
CA PRO A 31 -14.45 2.76 14.85
C PRO A 31 -13.39 2.90 13.76
N VAL A 32 -12.85 4.11 13.59
CA VAL A 32 -11.88 4.46 12.53
C VAL A 32 -10.69 3.50 12.50
N GLU A 33 -10.15 3.12 13.66
CA GLU A 33 -9.01 2.21 13.75
C GLU A 33 -9.33 0.82 13.19
N GLU A 34 -10.53 0.30 13.45
CA GLU A 34 -10.97 -1.01 12.97
C GLU A 34 -11.27 -0.97 11.47
N PHE A 35 -11.89 0.11 11.00
CA PHE A 35 -12.13 0.35 9.58
C PHE A 35 -10.81 0.40 8.79
N VAL A 36 -9.83 1.18 9.26
CA VAL A 36 -8.51 1.29 8.62
C VAL A 36 -7.79 -0.06 8.64
N ARG A 37 -7.82 -0.79 9.76
CA ARG A 37 -7.22 -2.13 9.85
C ARG A 37 -7.83 -3.08 8.82
N ALA A 38 -9.16 -3.10 8.71
CA ALA A 38 -9.86 -3.93 7.73
C ALA A 38 -9.51 -3.54 6.29
N ALA A 39 -9.51 -2.24 5.97
CA ALA A 39 -9.16 -1.73 4.65
C ALA A 39 -7.71 -2.07 4.26
N VAL A 40 -6.76 -1.99 5.19
CA VAL A 40 -5.37 -2.38 4.94
C VAL A 40 -5.24 -3.87 4.70
N LEU A 41 -5.95 -4.71 5.48
CA LEU A 41 -5.92 -6.17 5.29
C LEU A 41 -6.59 -6.59 3.98
N ASP A 42 -7.64 -5.90 3.56
CA ASP A 42 -8.31 -6.12 2.29
C ASP A 42 -7.41 -5.72 1.11
N ALA A 43 -6.82 -4.53 1.17
CA ALA A 43 -5.85 -4.06 0.18
C ALA A 43 -4.62 -4.99 0.07
N ALA A 44 -4.11 -5.50 1.20
CA ALA A 44 -3.01 -6.45 1.21
C ALA A 44 -3.36 -7.81 0.58
N ARG A 45 -4.65 -8.13 0.49
CA ARG A 45 -5.17 -9.34 -0.16
C ARG A 45 -5.69 -9.08 -1.57
N ASP A 46 -5.64 -7.84 -2.04
CA ASP A 46 -6.14 -7.48 -3.36
C ASP A 46 -5.27 -8.14 -4.44
N PRO A 47 -5.81 -9.13 -5.19
CA PRO A 47 -5.06 -9.81 -6.25
C PRO A 47 -4.66 -8.86 -7.37
N PHE A 48 -5.33 -7.71 -7.52
CA PHE A 48 -4.99 -6.68 -8.49
C PHE A 48 -3.71 -5.92 -8.11
N LEU A 49 -3.53 -5.59 -6.82
CA LEU A 49 -2.30 -4.97 -6.35
C LEU A 49 -1.10 -5.93 -6.46
N ALA A 50 -1.32 -7.21 -6.16
CA ALA A 50 -0.31 -8.24 -6.38
C ALA A 50 0.07 -8.37 -7.88
N ALA A 51 -0.92 -8.31 -8.78
CA ALA A 51 -0.67 -8.33 -10.22
C ALA A 51 0.05 -7.07 -10.72
N LEU A 52 -0.26 -5.89 -10.17
CA LEU A 52 0.44 -4.64 -10.48
C LEU A 52 1.89 -4.67 -10.00
N ASP A 53 2.16 -5.15 -8.78
CA ASP A 53 3.52 -5.28 -8.27
C ASP A 53 4.36 -6.27 -9.10
N GLN A 54 3.75 -7.39 -9.51
CA GLN A 54 4.38 -8.34 -10.43
C GLN A 54 4.63 -7.72 -11.81
N ALA A 55 3.70 -6.92 -12.34
CA ALA A 55 3.86 -6.22 -13.61
C ALA A 55 4.98 -5.18 -13.55
N VAL A 56 5.03 -4.38 -12.47
CA VAL A 56 6.12 -3.40 -12.23
C VAL A 56 7.45 -4.12 -12.10
N THR A 57 7.53 -5.21 -11.32
CA THR A 57 8.73 -6.03 -11.20
C THR A 57 9.18 -6.54 -12.56
N THR A 58 8.27 -7.03 -13.39
CA THR A 58 8.56 -7.51 -14.75
C THR A 58 9.10 -6.40 -15.65
N VAL A 59 8.51 -5.20 -15.61
CA VAL A 59 8.98 -4.05 -16.40
C VAL A 59 10.37 -3.60 -15.95
N VAL A 60 10.59 -3.47 -14.63
CA VAL A 60 11.86 -3.03 -14.05
C VAL A 60 12.98 -4.07 -14.26
N THR A 61 12.66 -5.36 -14.20
CA THR A 61 13.65 -6.42 -14.52
C THR A 61 13.90 -6.55 -16.01
N ARG A 62 12.90 -6.29 -16.87
CA ARG A 62 13.08 -6.25 -18.33
C ARG A 62 14.00 -5.12 -18.77
N ASP A 63 13.98 -3.97 -18.09
CA ASP A 63 14.89 -2.85 -18.35
C ASP A 63 16.36 -3.13 -17.95
N ARG A 64 16.62 -4.14 -17.12
CA ARG A 64 17.98 -4.57 -16.76
C ARG A 64 18.59 -5.59 -17.73
N ILE A 65 17.77 -6.20 -18.60
CA ILE A 65 18.22 -7.22 -19.55
C ILE A 65 18.11 -6.60 -20.95
N GLN A 66 19.28 -6.19 -21.47
CA GLN A 66 19.53 -5.71 -22.84
C GLN A 66 19.26 -4.22 -23.14
N HIS A 67 20.30 -3.40 -22.94
CA HIS A 67 20.82 -2.57 -24.03
C HIS A 67 22.35 -2.65 -24.05
N ASP A 68 22.86 -3.86 -24.21
CA ASP A 68 24.24 -4.08 -24.63
C ASP A 68 24.30 -3.88 -26.16
N TYR A 69 24.05 -2.65 -26.61
CA TYR A 69 24.39 -2.22 -27.98
C TYR A 69 25.88 -1.87 -28.02
N ALA A 70 26.72 -2.85 -27.70
CA ALA A 70 28.13 -2.83 -28.04
C ALA A 70 28.34 -3.70 -29.28
N ARG A 71 28.01 -3.15 -30.46
CA ARG A 71 28.86 -3.29 -31.65
C ARG A 71 28.55 -2.27 -32.73
#